data_AF-A0A2U3KMK2-F1
#
_entry.id   AF-A0A2U3KMK2-F1
#
_cell.length_a   1.000
_cell.length_b   1.000
_cell.length_c   1.000
_cell.angle_alpha   90.00
_cell.angle_beta   90.00
_cell.angle_gamma   90.00
#
_symmetry.space_group_name_H-M   'P 1'
#
loop_
_entity.id
_entity.type
_entity.pdbx_description
1 polymer ?
#
loop_
_entity_poly.entity_id
_entity_poly.type
_entity_poly.pdbx_seq_one_letter_code
_entity_poly.pdbx_strand_id
1 'polypeptide(L)' 'MKILYSLIGIVTALLLIFTMTCGLWIKSTQSTDPGSLRFHITIGISSVIFGIISVGLLIFQVFKQ' A
#
# COMPACT_ATOMS: atom_id res chain seq x y z
N MET A 1 6.42 -20.44 -1.52
CA MET A 1 6.32 -19.38 -0.48
C MET A 1 7.16 -18.14 -0.82
N LYS A 2 8.47 -18.25 -1.09
CA LYS A 2 9.34 -17.08 -1.44
C LYS A 2 8.82 -16.18 -2.56
N ILE A 3 8.31 -16.77 -3.66
CA ILE A 3 7.72 -16.01 -4.77
C ILE A 3 6.46 -15.24 -4.34
N LEU A 4 5.64 -15.84 -3.48
CA LEU A 4 4.42 -15.22 -2.96
C LEU A 4 4.74 -14.03 -2.05
N TYR A 5 5.74 -14.18 -1.17
CA TYR A 5 6.23 -13.09 -0.31
C TYR A 5 6.77 -11.93 -1.15
N SER A 6 7.56 -12.24 -2.19
CA SER A 6 8.11 -11.24 -3.10
C SER A 6 7.01 -10.48 -3.85
N LEU A 7 6.01 -11.21 -4.40
CA LEU A 7 4.87 -10.60 -5.09
C LEU A 7 4.06 -9.68 -4.17
N ILE A 8 3.75 -10.11 -2.95
CA ILE A 8 3.01 -9.29 -1.98
C ILE A 8 3.81 -8.04 -1.61
N GLY A 9 5.13 -8.17 -1.40
CA GLY A 9 6.01 -7.03 -1.16
C GLY A 9 6.00 -6.01 -2.30
N ILE A 10 6.12 -6.49 -3.54
CA ILE A 10 6.07 -5.65 -4.76
C ILE A 10 4.72 -4.93 -4.87
N VAL A 11 3.61 -5.65 -4.70
CA VAL A 11 2.26 -5.05 -4.75
C VAL A 11 2.08 -4.01 -3.65
N THR A 12 2.57 -4.27 -2.43
CA THR A 12 2.52 -3.32 -1.31
C THR A 12 3.32 -2.06 -1.61
N ALA A 13 4.54 -2.20 -2.14
CA ALA A 13 5.39 -1.08 -2.53
C ALA A 13 4.74 -0.25 -3.64
N LEU A 14 4.14 -0.91 -4.65
CA LEU A 14 3.45 -0.24 -5.73
C LEU A 14 2.23 0.54 -5.20
N LEU A 15 1.41 -0.07 -4.34
CA LEU A 15 0.28 0.60 -3.68
C LEU A 15 0.73 1.84 -2.90
N LEU A 16 1.83 1.75 -2.14
CA LEU A 16 2.38 2.89 -1.40
C LEU A 16 2.82 4.02 -2.34
N ILE A 17 3.50 3.70 -3.45
CA ILE A 17 3.92 4.72 -4.43
C ILE A 17 2.69 5.43 -4.99
N PHE A 18 1.64 4.70 -5.36
CA PHE A 18 0.38 5.29 -5.84
C PHE A 18 -0.31 6.15 -4.78
N THR A 19 -0.36 5.71 -3.52
CA THR A 19 -0.94 6.50 -2.41
C THR A 19 -0.14 7.78 -2.15
N MET A 20 1.19 7.72 -2.24
CA MET A 20 2.04 8.88 -2.05
C MET A 20 1.93 9.87 -3.22
N THR A 21 1.95 9.40 -4.46
CA THR A 21 1.82 10.28 -5.63
C THR A 21 0.45 10.96 -5.66
N CYS A 22 -0.64 10.24 -5.36
CA CYS A 22 -1.96 10.87 -5.29
C CYS A 22 -2.10 11.82 -4.08
N GLY A 23 -1.51 11.48 -2.92
CA GLY A 23 -1.47 12.36 -1.76
C GLY A 23 -0.69 13.66 -2.03
N LEU A 24 0.46 13.57 -2.69
CA LEU A 24 1.23 14.73 -3.15
C LEU A 24 0.44 15.56 -4.16
N TRP A 25 -0.25 14.91 -5.10
CA TRP A 25 -1.09 15.59 -6.09
C TRP A 25 -2.19 16.40 -5.41
N ILE A 26 -2.97 15.78 -4.51
CA ILE A 26 -4.03 16.42 -3.72
C ILE A 26 -3.46 17.61 -2.94
N LYS A 27 -2.30 17.42 -2.28
CA LYS A 27 -1.63 18.50 -1.55
C LYS A 27 -1.18 19.66 -2.45
N SER A 28 -0.68 19.36 -3.65
CA SER A 28 -0.15 20.38 -4.58
C SER A 28 -1.24 21.19 -5.27
N THR A 29 -2.35 20.54 -5.62
CA THR A 29 -3.47 21.14 -6.34
C THR A 29 -4.57 21.67 -5.40
N GLN A 30 -4.43 21.40 -4.10
CA GLN A 30 -5.48 21.65 -3.09
C GLN A 30 -6.83 21.07 -3.51
N SER A 31 -6.82 19.96 -4.26
CA SER A 31 -8.04 19.39 -4.81
C SER A 31 -8.89 18.81 -3.67
N THR A 32 -10.05 19.43 -3.45
CA THR A 32 -11.08 18.94 -2.53
C THR A 32 -12.13 18.12 -3.26
N ASP A 33 -11.82 17.67 -4.47
CA ASP A 33 -12.75 16.88 -5.24
C ASP A 33 -12.97 15.54 -4.52
N PRO A 34 -14.24 15.17 -4.24
CA PRO A 34 -14.54 13.99 -3.45
C PRO A 34 -14.09 12.70 -4.14
N GLY A 35 -13.90 12.71 -5.46
CA GLY A 35 -13.36 11.59 -6.23
C GLY A 35 -11.91 11.27 -5.89
N SER A 36 -11.01 12.26 -5.95
CA SER A 36 -9.58 12.09 -5.64
C SER A 36 -9.35 11.72 -4.18
N LEU A 37 -10.12 12.33 -3.26
CA LEU A 37 -10.06 11.96 -1.84
C LEU A 37 -10.52 10.51 -1.61
N ARG A 38 -11.64 10.10 -2.22
CA ARG A 38 -12.10 8.70 -2.16
C ARG A 38 -11.07 7.75 -2.73
N PHE A 39 -10.49 8.08 -3.89
CA PHE A 39 -9.43 7.28 -4.49
C PHE A 39 -8.24 7.15 -3.53
N HIS A 40 -7.67 8.25 -3.03
CA HIS A 40 -6.56 8.25 -2.08
C HIS A 40 -6.86 7.38 -0.84
N ILE A 41 -8.05 7.52 -0.25
CA ILE A 41 -8.46 6.73 0.91
C ILE A 41 -8.57 5.24 0.55
N THR A 42 -9.16 4.89 -0.60
CA THR A 42 -9.28 3.49 -1.02
C THR A 42 -7.91 2.83 -1.23
N ILE A 43 -7.01 3.42 -2.03
CA ILE A 43 -5.66 2.86 -2.23
C ILE A 43 -4.83 2.91 -0.95
N GLY A 44 -5.01 3.94 -0.10
CA GLY A 44 -4.37 4.01 1.21
C GLY A 44 -4.79 2.85 2.13
N ILE A 45 -6.08 2.59 2.26
CA ILE A 45 -6.60 1.45 3.04
C ILE A 45 -6.09 0.13 2.47
N SER A 46 -6.17 -0.07 1.14
CA SER A 46 -5.64 -1.27 0.51
C SER A 46 -4.15 -1.46 0.79
N SER A 47 -3.36 -0.39 0.72
CA SER A 47 -1.93 -0.41 1.02
C SER A 47 -1.64 -0.85 2.46
N VAL A 48 -2.38 -0.32 3.44
CA VAL A 48 -2.26 -0.71 4.86
C VAL A 48 -2.58 -2.20 5.05
N ILE A 49 -3.67 -2.70 4.44
CA ILE A 49 -4.05 -4.11 4.53
C ILE A 49 -2.94 -5.01 3.96
N PHE A 50 -2.44 -4.70 2.76
CA PHE A 50 -1.34 -5.44 2.15
C PHE A 50 -0.05 -5.35 2.96
N GLY A 51 0.22 -4.21 3.59
CA GLY A 51 1.34 -4.03 4.51
C GLY A 51 1.25 -4.93 5.74
N ILE A 52 0.09 -5.01 6.39
CA ILE A 52 -0.13 -5.90 7.54
C ILE A 52 0.06 -7.36 7.14
N ILE A 53 -0.51 -7.77 5.99
CA ILE A 53 -0.33 -9.12 5.45
C ILE A 53 1.16 -9.39 5.19
N SER A 54 1.87 -8.46 4.55
CA SER A 54 3.30 -8.58 4.26
C SER A 54 4.13 -8.73 5.54
N VAL A 55 3.87 -7.92 6.56
CA VAL A 55 4.54 -8.00 7.87
C VAL A 55 4.26 -9.34 8.57
N GLY A 56 2.99 -9.77 8.63
CA GLY A 56 2.62 -11.05 9.24
C GLY A 56 3.28 -12.24 8.53
N LEU A 57 3.36 -12.17 7.20
CA LEU A 57 4.04 -13.15 6.37
C LEU A 57 5.56 -13.18 6.59
N LEU A 58 6.20 -12.01 6.75
CA LEU A 58 7.62 -11.91 7.09
C LEU A 58 7.92 -12.47 8.49
N ILE A 59 7.10 -12.13 9.48
CA ILE A 59 7.20 -12.68 10.84
C ILE A 59 7.11 -14.21 10.78
N PHE A 60 6.09 -14.75 10.10
CA PHE A 60 5.96 -16.19 9.94
C PHE A 60 7.18 -16.83 9.28
N GLN A 61 7.77 -16.19 8.26
CA GLN A 61 8.98 -16.68 7.62
C GLN A 61 10.17 -16.72 8.57
N VAL A 62 10.35 -15.70 9.42
CA VAL A 62 11.45 -15.61 10.39
C VAL A 62 11.30 -16.66 11.49
N PHE A 63 10.09 -16.84 12.04
CA PHE A 63 9.85 -17.82 13.12
C PHE A 63 9.85 -19.28 12.65
N LYS A 64 9.62 -19.52 11.36
CA LYS A 64 9.68 -20.87 10.76
C LYS A 64 11.09 -21.28 10.34
N GLN A 65 12.03 -20.34 10.28
CA GLN A 65 13.42 -20.59 9.88
C GLN A 65 14.23 -21.16 11.05
#